data_AF-A0A497F6G4-F1
#
_entry.id   AF-A0A497F6G4-F1
#
_cell.length_a   1.000
_cell.length_b   1.000
_cell.length_c   1.000
_cell.angle_alpha   90.00
_cell.angle_beta   90.00
_cell.angle_gamma   90.00
#
_symmetry.space_group_name_H-M   'P 1'
#
loop_
_entity.id
_entity.type
_entity.pdbx_description
1 polymer ?
#
loop_
_entity_poly.entity_id
_entity_poly.type
_entity_poly.pdbx_seq_one_letter_code
_entity_poly.pdbx_strand_id
1 'polypeptide(L)'
;MSSDSNAVLITCVGATPIVVVNVYAHYLMHDELRRLRIKYVLLGASSNTIRFIDSIGRCLREVATYFGREVPEVDYVEVDPFDIYDIWSKLRKRVVERYGDLVRVVDVTAGTKPMSIALYKLATDIDAKYVTYLSLRSREFENLPFTDIPKYYSNIVILERKV
;
A
#
# COMPACT_ATOMS: atom_id res chain seq x y z
N MET A 1 12.46 5.61 21.29
CA MET A 1 12.44 5.73 19.81
C MET A 1 11.52 6.89 19.48
N SER A 2 12.06 7.95 18.89
CA SER A 2 11.36 9.23 18.73
C SER A 2 10.19 9.13 17.75
N SER A 3 9.18 9.99 18.01
CA SER A 3 8.20 10.61 17.12
C SER A 3 7.90 9.97 15.75
N ASP A 4 6.61 9.79 15.48
CA ASP A 4 5.97 9.59 14.16
C ASP A 4 6.88 9.86 12.96
N SER A 5 7.50 8.81 12.42
CA SER A 5 8.36 8.94 11.24
C SER A 5 7.47 9.10 9.99
N ASN A 6 7.81 10.07 9.15
CA ASN A 6 7.16 10.22 7.85
C ASN A 6 7.46 8.98 6.98
N ALA A 7 6.43 8.48 6.31
CA ALA A 7 6.50 7.22 5.59
C ALA A 7 5.83 7.33 4.22
N VAL A 8 6.28 6.45 3.31
CA VAL A 8 5.63 6.17 2.04
C VAL A 8 5.10 4.73 2.07
N LEU A 9 3.81 4.56 1.75
CA LEU A 9 3.20 3.27 1.47
C LEU A 9 3.32 2.99 -0.02
N ILE A 10 3.89 1.84 -0.40
CA ILE A 10 4.09 1.43 -1.78
C ILE A 10 3.27 0.17 -2.01
N THR A 11 2.39 0.20 -3.01
CA THR A 11 1.59 -0.98 -3.39
C THR A 11 1.20 -0.90 -4.87
N CYS A 12 0.51 -1.93 -5.37
CA CYS A 12 -0.02 -1.97 -6.72
C CYS A 12 -1.54 -1.82 -6.74
N VAL A 13 -2.11 -1.52 -7.91
CA VAL A 13 -3.56 -1.50 -8.12
C VAL A 13 -3.94 -2.71 -8.97
N GLY A 14 -4.75 -3.61 -8.39
CA GLY A 14 -5.32 -4.76 -9.08
C GLY A 14 -6.71 -4.49 -9.65
N ALA A 15 -7.40 -5.56 -10.06
CA ALA A 15 -8.79 -5.50 -10.53
C ALA A 15 -9.77 -5.01 -9.45
N THR A 16 -9.43 -5.20 -8.17
CA THR A 16 -10.21 -4.78 -7.01
C THR A 16 -9.50 -3.60 -6.31
N PRO A 17 -9.70 -2.35 -6.77
CA PRO A 17 -8.98 -1.17 -6.24
C PRO A 17 -9.30 -0.84 -4.78
N ILE A 18 -10.47 -1.29 -4.28
CA ILE A 18 -10.86 -1.08 -2.87
C ILE A 18 -9.88 -1.76 -1.89
N VAL A 19 -9.13 -2.78 -2.32
CA VAL A 19 -8.09 -3.42 -1.49
C VAL A 19 -7.03 -2.41 -1.05
N VAL A 20 -6.63 -1.46 -1.89
CA VAL A 20 -5.66 -0.41 -1.53
C VAL A 20 -6.18 0.45 -0.38
N VAL A 21 -7.46 0.80 -0.43
CA VAL A 21 -8.13 1.59 0.62
C VAL A 21 -8.24 0.76 1.91
N ASN A 22 -8.59 -0.52 1.79
CA ASN A 22 -8.71 -1.43 2.93
C ASN A 22 -7.36 -1.63 3.62
N VAL A 23 -6.28 -1.79 2.86
CA VAL A 23 -4.91 -1.85 3.40
C VAL A 23 -4.65 -0.57 4.21
N TYR A 24 -4.84 0.60 3.61
CA TYR A 24 -4.59 1.87 4.30
C TYR A 24 -5.41 2.02 5.60
N ALA A 25 -6.70 1.67 5.59
CA ALA A 25 -7.52 1.70 6.80
C ALA A 25 -6.98 0.78 7.90
N HIS A 26 -6.55 -0.44 7.55
CA HIS A 26 -5.96 -1.36 8.51
C HIS A 26 -4.62 -0.87 9.05
N TYR A 27 -3.81 -0.16 8.24
CA TYR A 27 -2.59 0.49 8.72
C TYR A 27 -2.87 1.47 9.86
N LEU A 28 -3.93 2.27 9.72
CA LEU A 28 -4.32 3.26 10.72
C LEU A 28 -4.85 2.63 12.03
N MET A 29 -5.33 1.38 11.96
CA MET A 29 -5.83 0.62 13.10
C MET A 29 -4.77 -0.28 13.75
N HIS A 30 -3.74 -0.68 13.01
CA HIS A 30 -2.73 -1.63 13.47
C HIS A 30 -1.77 -0.98 14.48
N ASP A 31 -1.52 -1.63 15.62
CA ASP A 31 -0.82 -1.00 16.76
C ASP A 31 0.59 -0.51 16.46
N GLU A 32 1.33 -1.25 15.64
CA GLU A 32 2.69 -0.87 15.24
C GLU A 32 2.68 0.15 14.08
N LEU A 33 1.84 -0.05 13.07
CA LEU A 33 1.88 0.70 11.82
C LEU A 33 1.16 2.05 11.94
N ARG A 34 0.21 2.19 12.88
CA ARG A 34 -0.50 3.46 13.15
C ARG A 34 0.39 4.58 13.69
N ARG A 35 1.64 4.27 14.05
CA ARG A 35 2.68 5.22 14.46
C ARG A 35 3.44 5.81 13.25
N LEU A 36 3.27 5.23 12.07
CA LEU A 36 3.85 5.77 10.85
C LEU A 36 2.95 6.88 10.31
N ARG A 37 3.56 8.04 10.03
CA ARG A 37 2.85 9.13 9.37
C ARG A 37 2.96 8.94 7.86
N ILE A 38 2.01 8.21 7.28
CA ILE A 38 1.97 7.95 5.84
C ILE A 38 1.68 9.26 5.11
N LYS A 39 2.73 9.86 4.55
CA LYS A 39 2.70 11.12 3.79
C LYS A 39 2.36 10.90 2.33
N TYR A 40 2.79 9.76 1.80
CA TYR A 40 2.65 9.41 0.40
C TYR A 40 2.12 7.99 0.27
N VAL A 41 1.28 7.77 -0.74
CA VAL A 41 0.95 6.44 -1.26
C VAL A 41 1.41 6.38 -2.70
N LEU A 42 2.41 5.55 -2.98
CA LEU A 42 2.89 5.27 -4.33
C LEU A 42 2.19 4.02 -4.89
N LEU A 43 1.54 4.18 -6.02
CA LEU A 43 0.76 3.14 -6.68
C LEU A 43 1.42 2.68 -7.99
N GLY A 44 1.74 1.39 -8.10
CA GLY A 44 2.00 0.75 -9.39
C GLY A 44 0.68 0.38 -10.06
N ALA A 45 0.29 1.09 -11.11
CA ALA A 45 -0.98 0.87 -11.80
C ALA A 45 -0.78 0.46 -13.26
N SER A 46 -1.53 -0.53 -13.72
CA SER A 46 -1.62 -0.82 -15.16
C SER A 46 -2.46 0.21 -15.90
N SER A 47 -2.34 0.24 -17.23
CA SER A 47 -3.21 1.01 -18.13
C SER A 47 -4.72 0.79 -17.85
N ASN A 48 -5.11 -0.43 -17.48
CA ASN A 48 -6.50 -0.77 -17.16
C ASN A 48 -6.97 -0.26 -15.79
N THR A 49 -6.05 -0.05 -14.86
CA THR A 49 -6.34 0.32 -13.46
C THR A 49 -6.06 1.78 -13.14
N ILE A 50 -5.38 2.50 -14.04
CA ILE A 50 -5.01 3.91 -13.87
C ILE A 50 -6.25 4.81 -13.67
N ARG A 51 -7.37 4.43 -14.29
CA ARG A 51 -8.67 5.09 -14.14
C ARG A 51 -9.20 5.11 -12.70
N PHE A 52 -8.65 4.29 -11.81
CA PHE A 52 -9.08 4.21 -10.40
C PHE A 52 -8.28 5.13 -9.47
N ILE A 53 -7.17 5.72 -9.92
CA ILE A 53 -6.26 6.50 -9.06
C ILE A 53 -6.97 7.66 -8.37
N ASP A 54 -7.77 8.44 -9.10
CA ASP A 54 -8.51 9.58 -8.53
C ASP A 54 -9.54 9.13 -7.49
N SER A 55 -10.24 8.02 -7.74
CA SER A 55 -11.21 7.46 -6.80
C SER A 55 -10.52 6.89 -5.56
N ILE A 56 -9.39 6.20 -5.72
CA ILE A 56 -8.55 5.74 -4.59
C ILE A 56 -8.13 6.96 -3.76
N GLY A 57 -7.61 8.03 -4.38
CA GLY A 57 -7.18 9.23 -3.67
C GLY A 57 -8.29 9.91 -2.88
N ARG A 58 -9.52 9.95 -3.42
CA ARG A 58 -10.69 10.44 -2.69
C ARG A 58 -11.03 9.55 -1.48
N CYS A 59 -11.05 8.23 -1.66
CA CYS A 59 -11.32 7.31 -0.55
C CYS A 59 -10.22 7.36 0.54
N LEU A 60 -8.95 7.43 0.15
CA LEU A 60 -7.85 7.57 1.12
C LEU A 60 -7.96 8.87 1.94
N ARG A 61 -8.42 9.97 1.31
CA ARG A 61 -8.73 11.22 2.01
C ARG A 61 -9.84 11.03 3.04
N GLU A 62 -10.96 10.43 2.65
CA GLU A 62 -12.09 10.17 3.55
C GLU A 62 -11.67 9.29 4.74
N VAL A 63 -10.92 8.22 4.48
CA VAL A 63 -10.38 7.33 5.52
C VAL A 63 -9.43 8.09 6.44
N ALA A 64 -8.48 8.86 5.90
CA ALA A 64 -7.56 9.65 6.71
C ALA A 64 -8.31 10.64 7.61
N THR A 65 -9.30 11.36 7.06
CA THR A 65 -10.14 12.29 7.81
C THR A 65 -10.94 11.58 8.90
N TYR A 66 -11.55 10.43 8.61
CA TYR A 66 -12.31 9.64 9.58
C TYR A 66 -11.44 9.23 10.79
N PHE A 67 -10.18 8.86 10.56
CA PHE A 67 -9.24 8.49 11.62
C PHE A 67 -8.48 9.70 12.23
N GLY A 68 -8.82 10.93 11.86
CA GLY A 68 -8.14 12.14 12.35
C GLY A 68 -6.66 12.21 11.95
N ARG A 69 -6.32 11.67 10.78
CA ARG A 69 -4.96 11.63 10.23
C ARG A 69 -4.78 12.62 9.09
N GLU A 70 -3.53 12.96 8.84
CA GLU A 70 -3.18 13.74 7.65
C GLU A 70 -3.48 12.95 6.38
N VAL A 71 -4.00 13.65 5.38
CA VAL A 71 -4.33 13.09 4.06
C VAL A 71 -3.03 12.80 3.32
N PRO A 72 -2.78 11.55 2.86
CA PRO A 72 -1.59 11.25 2.09
C PRO A 72 -1.72 11.80 0.67
N GLU A 73 -0.61 12.25 0.09
CA GLU A 73 -0.52 12.52 -1.34
C GLU A 73 -0.44 11.19 -2.10
N VAL A 74 -1.26 11.03 -3.14
CA VAL A 74 -1.24 9.84 -4.00
C VAL A 74 -0.37 10.12 -5.22
N ASP A 75 0.64 9.29 -5.40
CA ASP A 75 1.47 9.25 -6.60
C ASP A 75 1.28 7.90 -7.31
N TYR A 76 1.55 7.85 -8.60
CA TYR A 76 1.49 6.61 -9.35
C TYR A 76 2.56 6.50 -10.43
N VAL A 77 2.82 5.27 -10.83
CA VAL A 77 3.62 4.93 -11.99
C VAL A 77 2.88 3.88 -12.81
N GLU A 78 2.83 4.09 -14.13
CA GLU A 78 2.24 3.12 -15.04
C GLU A 78 3.18 1.93 -15.26
N VAL A 79 2.68 0.71 -15.02
CA VAL A 79 3.45 -0.54 -15.10
C VAL A 79 2.73 -1.61 -15.92
N ASP A 80 3.47 -2.52 -16.56
CA ASP A 80 2.89 -3.75 -17.11
C ASP A 80 2.60 -4.74 -15.96
N PRO A 81 1.33 -5.14 -15.73
CA PRO A 81 0.96 -5.99 -14.61
C PRO A 81 1.49 -7.43 -14.68
N PHE A 82 2.11 -7.83 -15.79
CA PHE A 82 2.68 -9.16 -15.98
C PHE A 82 4.21 -9.16 -16.10
N ASP A 83 4.85 -7.99 -16.21
CA ASP A 83 6.30 -7.87 -16.23
C ASP A 83 6.85 -7.45 -14.85
N ILE A 84 7.41 -8.44 -14.15
CA ILE A 84 8.01 -8.24 -12.82
C ILE A 84 9.12 -7.19 -12.85
N TYR A 85 9.94 -7.15 -13.92
CA TYR A 85 11.07 -6.24 -14.04
C TYR A 85 10.61 -4.81 -14.34
N ASP A 86 9.59 -4.63 -15.19
CA ASP A 86 8.98 -3.33 -15.45
C ASP A 86 8.42 -2.72 -14.14
N ILE A 87 7.62 -3.48 -13.40
CA ILE A 87 7.02 -3.04 -12.12
C ILE A 87 8.13 -2.64 -11.13
N TRP A 88 9.09 -3.54 -10.92
CA TRP A 88 10.19 -3.32 -9.98
C TRP A 88 11.02 -2.09 -10.34
N SER A 89 11.49 -2.00 -11.60
CA SER A 89 12.43 -0.97 -12.02
C SER A 89 11.80 0.43 -11.98
N LYS A 90 10.55 0.55 -12.43
CA LYS A 90 9.80 1.80 -12.42
C LYS A 90 9.47 2.30 -11.02
N LEU A 91 8.99 1.42 -10.14
CA LEU A 91 8.70 1.78 -8.75
C LEU A 91 9.99 2.12 -8.01
N ARG A 92 11.06 1.35 -8.17
CA ARG A 92 12.37 1.63 -7.57
C ARG A 92 12.89 3.00 -7.98
N LYS A 93 12.83 3.32 -9.28
CA LYS A 93 13.23 4.63 -9.80
C LYS A 93 12.44 5.75 -9.12
N ARG A 94 11.10 5.65 -9.07
CA ARG A 94 10.26 6.67 -8.42
C ARG A 94 10.55 6.83 -6.94
N VAL A 95 10.81 5.73 -6.23
CA VAL A 95 11.15 5.77 -4.80
C VAL A 95 12.46 6.52 -4.56
N VAL A 96 13.49 6.23 -5.35
CA VAL A 96 14.79 6.89 -5.22
C VAL A 96 14.70 8.38 -5.57
N GLU A 97 13.92 8.74 -6.59
CA GLU A 97 13.78 10.13 -7.04
C GLU A 97 12.99 11.02 -6.07
N ARG A 98 12.03 10.45 -5.32
CA ARG A 98 11.02 11.24 -4.60
C ARG A 98 10.97 11.02 -3.08
N TYR A 99 11.42 9.86 -2.58
CA TYR A 99 11.13 9.42 -1.22
C TYR A 99 12.39 9.01 -0.42
N GLY A 100 13.53 9.66 -0.71
CA GLY A 100 14.85 9.32 -0.15
C GLY A 100 14.85 9.06 1.36
N ASP A 101 14.41 10.03 2.15
CA ASP A 101 14.50 10.01 3.63
C ASP A 101 13.27 9.41 4.34
N LEU A 102 12.28 8.94 3.58
CA LEU A 102 11.03 8.43 4.15
C LEU A 102 11.17 6.98 4.58
N VAL A 103 10.48 6.62 5.66
CA VAL A 103 10.28 5.21 6.01
C VAL A 103 9.50 4.54 4.89
N ARG A 104 10.09 3.49 4.31
CA ARG A 104 9.49 2.75 3.20
C ARG A 104 8.70 1.57 3.73
N VAL A 105 7.46 1.48 3.31
CA VAL A 105 6.56 0.40 3.66
C VAL A 105 5.98 -0.17 2.37
N VAL A 106 6.06 -1.48 2.19
CA VAL A 106 5.59 -2.15 0.98
C VAL A 106 4.44 -3.08 1.33
N ASP A 107 3.29 -2.91 0.70
CA ASP A 107 2.16 -3.84 0.82
C ASP A 107 1.98 -4.65 -0.46
N VAL A 108 2.00 -5.97 -0.34
CA VAL A 108 1.97 -6.91 -1.48
C VAL A 108 0.57 -7.49 -1.75
N THR A 109 -0.48 -6.93 -1.14
CA THR A 109 -1.85 -7.48 -1.20
C THR A 109 -2.52 -7.26 -2.54
N ALA A 110 -2.50 -6.02 -3.03
CA ALA A 110 -3.23 -5.63 -4.21
C ALA A 110 -2.43 -5.90 -5.50
N GLY A 111 -3.13 -6.33 -6.54
CA GLY A 111 -2.51 -6.61 -7.84
C GLY A 111 -2.55 -8.08 -8.23
N THR A 112 -1.86 -8.38 -9.32
CA THR A 112 -1.61 -9.74 -9.81
C THR A 112 -0.49 -10.40 -9.00
N LYS A 113 -0.30 -11.72 -9.12
CA LYS A 113 0.85 -12.41 -8.50
C LYS A 113 2.22 -11.85 -8.94
N PRO A 114 2.44 -11.55 -10.24
CA PRO A 114 3.65 -10.82 -10.66
C PRO A 114 3.86 -9.49 -9.92
N MET A 115 2.81 -8.70 -9.70
CA MET A 115 2.90 -7.46 -8.92
C MET A 115 3.33 -7.71 -7.48
N SER A 116 2.73 -8.69 -6.78
CA SER A 116 3.14 -9.03 -5.41
C SER A 116 4.61 -9.45 -5.34
N ILE A 117 5.09 -10.24 -6.31
CA ILE A 117 6.50 -10.69 -6.39
C ILE A 117 7.42 -9.49 -6.64
N ALA A 118 7.07 -8.61 -7.58
CA ALA A 118 7.83 -7.41 -7.90
C ALA A 118 7.94 -6.46 -6.69
N LEU A 119 6.84 -6.28 -5.95
CA LEU A 119 6.82 -5.48 -4.73
C LEU A 119 7.68 -6.11 -3.63
N TYR A 120 7.62 -7.44 -3.44
CA TYR A 120 8.48 -8.11 -2.47
C TYR A 120 9.97 -7.92 -2.82
N LYS A 121 10.35 -8.10 -4.08
CA LYS A 121 11.71 -7.82 -4.55
C LYS A 121 12.10 -6.34 -4.34
N LEU A 122 11.18 -5.42 -4.68
CA LEU A 122 11.37 -4.00 -4.47
C LEU A 122 11.69 -3.70 -3.01
N ALA A 123 10.94 -4.28 -2.07
CA ALA A 123 11.12 -4.09 -0.64
C ALA A 123 12.55 -4.42 -0.16
N THR A 124 13.13 -5.51 -0.68
CA THR A 124 14.52 -5.87 -0.39
C THR A 124 15.48 -4.80 -0.92
N ASP A 125 15.30 -4.35 -2.16
CA ASP A 125 16.23 -3.44 -2.85
C ASP A 125 16.14 -1.98 -2.37
N ILE A 126 15.00 -1.57 -1.80
CA ILE A 126 14.80 -0.23 -1.23
C ILE A 126 14.92 -0.22 0.30
N ASP A 127 15.41 -1.30 0.90
CA ASP A 127 15.54 -1.39 2.36
C ASP A 127 14.25 -1.05 3.11
N ALA A 128 13.12 -1.60 2.66
CA ALA A 128 11.82 -1.33 3.27
C ALA A 128 11.82 -1.77 4.74
N LYS A 129 11.29 -0.90 5.60
CA LYS A 129 11.18 -1.19 7.04
C LYS A 129 10.17 -2.30 7.31
N TYR A 130 9.08 -2.29 6.54
CA TYR A 130 7.98 -3.25 6.65
C TYR A 130 7.59 -3.77 5.27
N VAL A 131 7.36 -5.07 5.20
CA VAL A 131 6.62 -5.73 4.12
C VAL A 131 5.33 -6.28 4.70
N THR A 132 4.17 -5.94 4.13
CA THR A 132 2.87 -6.33 4.67
C THR A 132 1.97 -7.02 3.67
N TYR A 133 0.99 -7.73 4.22
CA TYR A 133 -0.10 -8.34 3.48
C TYR A 133 -1.39 -8.27 4.31
N LEU A 134 -2.47 -7.78 3.71
CA LEU A 134 -3.80 -7.83 4.29
C LEU A 134 -4.39 -9.23 4.08
N SER A 135 -4.42 -9.99 5.16
CA SER A 135 -5.03 -11.32 5.19
C SER A 135 -6.53 -11.19 5.44
N LEU A 136 -7.32 -11.77 4.53
CA LEU A 136 -8.74 -12.00 4.72
C LEU A 136 -8.95 -13.48 5.10
N ARG A 137 -9.67 -13.71 6.20
CA ARG A 137 -10.01 -15.06 6.68
C ARG A 137 -11.17 -15.70 5.91
N SER A 138 -11.94 -14.91 5.17
CA SER A 138 -13.05 -15.37 4.34
C SER A 138 -13.07 -14.62 3.01
N ARG A 139 -13.36 -15.35 1.92
CA ARG A 139 -13.40 -14.80 0.56
C ARG A 139 -14.62 -13.93 0.30
N GLU A 140 -15.68 -14.07 1.10
CA GLU A 140 -16.92 -13.29 0.95
C GLU A 140 -16.69 -11.77 1.09
N PHE A 141 -15.59 -11.38 1.73
CA PHE A 141 -15.22 -9.99 2.01
C PHE A 141 -14.24 -9.39 1.01
N GLU A 142 -13.75 -10.16 0.01
CA GLU A 142 -12.68 -9.72 -0.91
C GLU A 142 -13.00 -8.42 -1.66
N ASN A 143 -14.29 -8.16 -1.93
CA ASN A 143 -14.74 -6.99 -2.70
C ASN A 143 -15.52 -5.97 -1.85
N LEU A 144 -15.51 -6.10 -0.52
CA LEU A 144 -16.21 -5.18 0.36
C LEU A 144 -15.28 -4.06 0.87
N PRO A 145 -15.81 -2.85 1.13
CA PRO A 145 -15.05 -1.83 1.84
C PRO A 145 -14.79 -2.27 3.29
N PHE A 146 -13.67 -1.83 3.88
CA PHE A 146 -13.24 -2.26 5.22
C PHE A 146 -14.27 -2.00 6.32
N THR A 147 -15.17 -1.02 6.13
CA THR A 147 -16.27 -0.72 7.07
C THR A 147 -17.24 -1.89 7.21
N ASP A 148 -17.36 -2.70 6.16
CA ASP A 148 -18.33 -3.78 6.04
C ASP A 148 -17.68 -5.15 6.33
N ILE A 149 -16.35 -5.17 6.52
CA ILE A 149 -15.59 -6.37 6.90
C ILE A 149 -15.50 -6.41 8.43
N PRO A 150 -16.07 -7.41 9.10
CA PRO A 150 -15.93 -7.51 10.54
C PRO A 150 -14.45 -7.66 10.92
N LYS A 151 -13.97 -6.88 11.89
CA LYS A 151 -12.53 -6.76 12.24
C LYS A 151 -11.81 -8.10 12.50
N TYR A 152 -12.54 -9.13 12.93
CA TYR A 152 -11.97 -10.45 13.18
C TYR A 152 -11.73 -11.29 11.91
N TYR A 153 -12.21 -10.83 10.75
CA TYR A 153 -12.00 -11.46 9.43
C TYR A 153 -10.87 -10.83 8.62
N SER A 154 -10.33 -9.68 9.02
CA SER A 154 -9.28 -9.00 8.29
C SER A 154 -8.17 -8.54 9.23
N ASN A 155 -6.92 -8.83 8.85
CA ASN A 155 -5.77 -8.36 9.60
C ASN A 155 -4.59 -8.07 8.68
N ILE A 156 -3.82 -7.04 9.01
CA ILE A 156 -2.51 -6.85 8.41
C ILE A 156 -1.51 -7.79 9.06
N VAL A 157 -0.80 -8.54 8.23
CA VAL A 157 0.34 -9.36 8.60
C VAL A 157 1.59 -8.62 8.17
N ILE A 158 2.54 -8.48 9.08
CA ILE A 158 3.91 -8.03 8.78
C ILE A 158 4.69 -9.29 8.36
N LEU A 159 5.04 -9.38 7.08
CA LEU A 159 5.80 -10.48 6.50
C LEU A 159 7.30 -10.35 6.83
N GLU A 160 7.82 -9.13 6.75
CA GLU A 160 9.20 -8.81 7.09
C GLU A 160 9.28 -7.48 7.85
N ARG A 161 10.25 -7.42 8.77
CA ARG A 161 10.58 -6.22 9.55
C ARG A 161 12.09 -6.07 9.65
N LYS A 162 12.61 -4.91 9.26
CA LYS A 162 14.01 -4.54 9.51
C LYS A 162 14.14 -3.80 10.85
N VAL A 163 15.17 -4.17 11.61
CA VAL A 163 15.47 -3.64 12.95
C VAL A 163 16.39 -2.45 12.84
#